data_AF-A0A948UWV8-F1
#
_entry.id   AF-A0A948UWV8-F1
#
_cell.length_a   1.000
_cell.length_b   1.000
_cell.length_c   1.000
_cell.angle_alpha   90.00
_cell.angle_beta   90.00
_cell.angle_gamma   90.00
#
_symmetry.space_group_name_H-M   'P 1'
#
loop_
_entity.id
_entity.type
_entity.pdbx_description
1 polymer ?
#
loop_
_entity_poly.entity_id
_entity_poly.type
_entity_poly.pdbx_seq_one_letter_code
_entity_poly.pdbx_strand_id
1 'polypeptide(L)'
;MNFSKLILSFVLSATLFAQVSLAQIASTEALLGNSAPSSSKDKLFQMTSREDVAKKFEEMGVDPKIIEARIASMSDAEATEIAHKIDTLPAGADAGMSIIGAIVFIFIVLLVTDLLGVTKVFNFTKSIVN
;
A
#
# COMPACT_ATOMS: atom_id res chain seq x y z
N MET A 1 27.17 -36.74 -5.72
CA MET A 1 27.61 -35.42 -5.23
C MET A 1 26.48 -34.38 -5.32
N ASN A 2 25.25 -34.74 -4.91
CA ASN A 2 24.04 -33.91 -5.12
C ASN A 2 23.32 -33.56 -3.81
N PHE A 3 23.59 -34.29 -2.73
CA PHE A 3 22.97 -34.08 -1.41
C PHE A 3 23.41 -32.75 -0.77
N SER A 4 24.69 -32.40 -0.91
CA SER A 4 25.23 -31.11 -0.48
C SER A 4 24.60 -29.93 -1.25
N LYS A 5 24.29 -30.11 -2.54
CA LYS A 5 23.61 -29.09 -3.36
C LYS A 5 22.15 -28.90 -2.96
N LEU A 6 21.47 -29.97 -2.55
CA LEU A 6 20.08 -29.93 -2.10
C LEU A 6 19.95 -29.26 -0.72
N ILE A 7 20.89 -29.52 0.19
CA ILE A 7 20.98 -28.84 1.49
C ILE A 7 21.32 -27.36 1.30
N LEU A 8 22.28 -27.04 0.42
CA LEU A 8 22.66 -25.65 0.15
C LEU A 8 21.51 -24.85 -0.49
N SER A 9 20.72 -25.49 -1.38
CA SER A 9 19.53 -24.89 -1.98
C SER A 9 18.40 -24.68 -0.96
N PHE A 10 18.19 -25.62 -0.03
CA PHE A 10 17.18 -25.49 1.02
C PHE A 10 17.53 -24.38 2.02
N VAL A 11 18.80 -24.30 2.43
CA VAL A 11 19.30 -23.23 3.32
C VAL A 11 19.24 -21.86 2.64
N LEU A 12 19.55 -21.79 1.34
CA LEU A 12 19.44 -20.55 0.57
C LEU A 12 17.98 -20.12 0.37
N SER A 13 17.04 -21.06 0.17
CA SER A 13 15.61 -20.73 0.08
C SER A 13 15.04 -20.21 1.41
N ALA A 14 15.44 -20.80 2.54
CA ALA A 14 15.01 -20.36 3.87
C ALA A 14 15.47 -18.94 4.22
N THR A 15 16.64 -18.50 3.74
CA THR A 15 17.15 -17.13 3.98
C THR A 15 16.52 -16.08 3.06
N LEU A 16 15.95 -16.46 1.90
CA LEU A 16 15.15 -15.55 1.08
C LEU A 16 13.78 -15.25 1.69
N PHE A 17 13.15 -16.21 2.37
CA PHE A 17 11.89 -15.97 3.10
C PHE A 17 12.09 -15.21 4.43
N ALA A 18 13.31 -15.19 4.97
CA ALA A 18 13.65 -14.42 6.17
C ALA A 18 13.87 -12.91 5.90
N GLN A 19 13.86 -12.49 4.62
CA GLN A 19 13.73 -11.09 4.25
C GLN A 19 12.24 -10.69 4.37
N VAL A 20 11.65 -10.85 5.57
CA VAL A 20 10.59 -9.93 5.95
C VAL A 20 11.28 -8.57 5.89
N SER A 21 10.96 -7.79 4.87
CA SER A 21 11.22 -6.38 4.99
C SER A 21 10.48 -5.99 6.27
N LEU A 22 11.24 -5.54 7.26
CA LEU A 22 10.78 -4.39 7.99
C LEU A 22 10.63 -3.30 6.91
N ALA A 23 9.51 -3.35 6.18
CA ALA A 23 8.71 -2.16 6.07
C ALA A 23 8.52 -1.73 7.52
N GLN A 24 9.54 -1.01 8.04
CA GLN A 24 9.31 0.04 8.97
C GLN A 24 8.07 0.68 8.38
N ILE A 25 6.97 0.49 9.08
CA ILE A 25 5.97 1.53 9.22
C ILE A 25 6.84 2.77 9.30
N ALA A 26 6.96 3.47 8.17
CA ALA A 26 7.58 4.76 8.15
C ALA A 26 6.57 5.55 8.95
N SER A 27 6.75 5.51 10.27
CA SER A 27 6.15 6.42 11.21
C SER A 27 6.35 7.74 10.53
N THR A 28 5.26 8.30 9.99
CA THR A 28 5.33 9.48 9.13
C THR A 28 6.05 10.62 9.88
N GLU A 29 6.15 10.51 11.20
CA GLU A 29 7.12 11.15 12.10
C GLU A 29 8.53 11.36 11.52
N ALA A 30 9.14 10.39 10.83
CA ALA A 30 10.50 10.53 10.28
C ALA A 30 10.58 11.39 9.01
N LEU A 31 9.46 11.61 8.32
CA LEU A 31 9.37 12.48 7.13
C LEU A 31 8.90 13.91 7.47
N LEU A 32 8.57 14.21 8.72
CA LEU A 32 8.25 15.58 9.18
C LEU A 32 9.50 16.47 9.39
N GLY A 33 10.69 15.99 9.09
CA GLY A 33 11.87 16.84 8.97
C GLY A 33 11.79 17.70 7.71
N ASN A 34 11.51 19.00 7.89
CA ASN A 34 11.74 20.09 6.93
C ASN A 34 10.65 20.51 5.93
N SER A 35 9.39 20.12 6.11
CA SER A 35 8.29 20.90 5.51
C SER A 35 7.81 21.90 6.56
N ALA A 36 7.69 23.19 6.20
CA ALA A 36 7.02 24.18 7.05
C ALA A 36 5.73 23.56 7.60
N PRO A 37 5.34 23.80 8.88
CA PRO A 37 4.18 23.16 9.47
C PRO A 37 2.95 23.53 8.63
N SER A 38 2.58 22.66 7.70
CA SER A 38 1.31 22.77 7.00
C SER A 38 0.27 22.66 8.09
N SER A 39 -0.64 23.64 8.15
CA SER A 39 -1.66 23.61 9.18
C SER A 39 -2.46 22.32 9.04
N SER A 40 -2.95 21.76 10.15
CA SER A 40 -3.80 20.55 10.07
C SER A 40 -4.97 20.75 9.10
N LYS A 41 -5.44 21.99 8.95
CA LYS A 41 -6.43 22.41 7.95
C LYS A 41 -5.95 22.28 6.52
N ASP A 42 -4.72 22.70 6.19
CA ASP A 42 -4.15 22.54 4.84
C ASP A 42 -4.06 21.06 4.46
N LYS A 43 -3.70 20.20 5.43
CA LYS A 43 -3.65 18.75 5.24
C LYS A 43 -5.04 18.17 4.95
N LEU A 44 -6.06 18.58 5.71
CA LEU A 44 -7.45 18.18 5.47
C LEU A 44 -7.97 18.68 4.11
N PHE A 45 -7.58 19.89 3.72
CA PHE A 45 -7.93 20.48 2.43
C PHE A 45 -7.33 19.66 1.28
N GLN A 46 -6.02 19.41 1.32
CA GLN A 46 -5.35 18.55 0.33
C GLN A 46 -5.98 17.17 0.21
N MET A 47 -6.35 16.56 1.33
CA MET A 47 -6.94 15.22 1.34
C MET A 47 -8.35 15.19 0.76
N THR A 48 -9.17 16.20 1.09
CA THR A 48 -10.54 16.34 0.56
C THR A 48 -10.55 16.72 -0.92
N SER A 49 -9.57 17.51 -1.38
CA SER A 49 -9.44 17.91 -2.78
C SER A 49 -8.97 16.79 -3.71
N ARG A 50 -8.61 15.61 -3.20
CA ARG A 50 -8.27 14.47 -4.06
C ARG A 50 -9.51 14.02 -4.83
N GLU A 51 -9.34 13.70 -6.12
CA GLU A 51 -10.45 13.40 -7.02
C GLU A 51 -11.28 12.17 -6.59
N ASP A 52 -10.63 11.17 -6.01
CA ASP A 52 -11.28 9.97 -5.45
C ASP A 52 -12.15 10.29 -4.22
N VAL A 53 -11.63 11.13 -3.33
CA VAL A 53 -12.35 11.59 -2.13
C VAL A 53 -13.52 12.50 -2.50
N ALA A 54 -13.31 13.46 -3.40
CA ALA A 54 -14.35 14.34 -3.90
C ALA A 54 -15.49 13.56 -4.59
N LYS A 55 -15.16 12.61 -5.46
CA LYS A 55 -16.16 11.70 -6.06
C LYS A 55 -16.94 10.93 -5.00
N LYS A 56 -16.28 10.48 -3.93
CA LYS A 56 -16.96 9.76 -2.87
C LYS A 56 -17.96 10.64 -2.11
N PHE A 57 -17.62 11.91 -1.90
CA PHE A 57 -18.55 12.89 -1.34
C PHE A 57 -19.71 13.22 -2.28
N GLU A 58 -19.44 13.34 -3.58
CA GLU A 58 -20.48 13.53 -4.61
C GLU A 58 -21.44 12.33 -4.67
N GLU A 59 -20.92 11.10 -4.59
CA GLU A 59 -21.74 9.88 -4.49
C GLU A 59 -22.65 9.88 -3.25
N MET A 60 -22.22 10.51 -2.16
CA MET A 60 -23.01 10.70 -0.94
C MET A 60 -23.95 11.92 -1.02
N GLY A 61 -23.97 12.64 -2.15
CA GLY A 61 -24.80 13.83 -2.36
C GLY A 61 -24.27 15.09 -1.66
N VAL A 62 -22.99 15.12 -1.29
CA VAL A 62 -22.35 16.26 -0.63
C VAL A 62 -21.54 17.07 -1.65
N ASP A 63 -21.83 18.36 -1.76
CA ASP A 63 -21.04 19.29 -2.59
C ASP A 63 -19.65 19.52 -1.94
N PRO A 64 -18.55 19.33 -2.68
CA PRO A 64 -17.19 19.58 -2.20
C PRO A 64 -17.01 20.95 -1.54
N LYS A 65 -17.70 22.00 -2.03
CA LYS A 65 -17.62 23.37 -1.48
C LYS A 65 -18.12 23.47 -0.04
N ILE A 66 -19.10 22.63 0.33
CA ILE A 66 -19.63 22.59 1.70
C ILE A 66 -18.55 22.05 2.66
N ILE A 67 -17.75 21.10 2.20
CA ILE A 67 -16.69 20.48 2.99
C ILE A 67 -15.53 21.46 3.19
N GLU A 68 -15.16 22.20 2.14
CA GLU A 68 -14.16 23.28 2.22
C GLU A 68 -14.57 24.35 3.26
N ALA A 69 -15.83 24.80 3.21
CA ALA A 69 -16.37 25.76 4.18
C ALA A 69 -16.35 25.18 5.61
N ARG A 70 -16.60 23.87 5.76
CA ARG A 70 -16.55 23.20 7.06
C ARG A 70 -15.12 23.17 7.62
N ILE A 71 -14.13 22.78 6.82
CA ILE A 71 -12.72 22.75 7.22
C ILE A 71 -12.25 24.16 7.60
N ALA A 72 -12.65 25.18 6.85
CA ALA A 72 -12.32 26.57 7.15
C ALA A 72 -12.92 27.05 8.49
N SER A 73 -14.09 26.56 8.86
CA SER A 73 -14.77 26.91 10.12
C SER A 73 -14.25 26.17 11.37
N MET A 74 -13.46 25.12 11.19
CA MET A 74 -12.96 24.31 12.32
C MET A 74 -11.91 25.06 13.14
N SER A 75 -11.82 24.76 14.43
CA SER A 75 -10.68 25.17 15.24
C SER A 75 -9.44 24.32 14.91
N ASP A 76 -8.25 24.82 15.26
CA ASP A 76 -7.01 24.11 14.97
C ASP A 76 -6.92 22.77 15.73
N ALA A 77 -7.45 22.72 16.95
CA ALA A 77 -7.50 21.49 17.76
C ALA A 77 -8.40 20.42 17.12
N GLU A 78 -9.59 20.81 16.64
CA GLU A 78 -10.49 19.89 15.94
C GLU A 78 -9.87 19.40 14.63
N ALA A 79 -9.20 20.28 13.89
CA ALA A 79 -8.53 19.91 12.64
C ALA A 79 -7.42 18.88 12.89
N THR A 80 -6.65 19.03 13.98
CA THR A 80 -5.62 18.06 14.38
C THR A 80 -6.23 16.71 14.77
N GLU A 81 -7.33 16.70 15.53
CA GLU A 81 -8.01 15.46 15.92
C GLU A 81 -8.52 14.69 14.71
N ILE A 82 -9.16 15.37 13.76
CA ILE A 82 -9.67 14.74 12.53
C ILE A 82 -8.51 14.26 11.66
N ALA A 83 -7.47 15.06 11.46
CA ALA A 83 -6.30 14.67 10.68
C ALA A 83 -5.65 13.40 11.25
N HIS A 84 -5.48 13.33 12.57
CA HIS A 84 -4.94 12.15 13.24
C HIS A 84 -5.84 10.92 13.05
N LYS A 85 -7.16 11.08 13.17
CA LYS A 85 -8.11 9.98 12.96
C LYS A 85 -8.06 9.47 11.52
N ILE A 86 -7.91 10.36 10.55
CA ILE A 86 -7.78 10.01 9.15
C ILE A 86 -6.47 9.26 8.87
N ASP A 87 -5.34 9.70 9.46
CA ASP A 87 -4.05 9.00 9.35
C ASP A 87 -4.10 7.59 9.94
N THR A 88 -4.92 7.35 10.97
CA THR A 88 -5.08 6.02 11.57
C THR A 88 -6.01 5.08 10.80
N LEU A 89 -6.77 5.60 9.83
CA LEU A 89 -7.58 4.76 8.96
C LEU A 89 -6.64 4.09 7.94
N PRO A 90 -6.76 2.76 7.70
CA PRO A 90 -5.95 2.07 6.69
C PRO A 90 -6.20 2.66 5.29
N ALA A 91 -5.38 3.62 4.90
CA ALA A 91 -5.37 4.24 3.57
C ALA A 91 -4.83 3.20 2.57
N GLY A 92 -5.72 2.41 2.00
CA GLY A 92 -5.33 1.32 1.10
C GLY A 92 -6.32 0.17 1.00
N ALA A 93 -7.39 0.18 1.79
CA ALA A 93 -8.51 -0.74 1.60
C ALA A 93 -9.48 -0.30 0.47
N ASP A 94 -9.04 0.56 -0.45
CA ASP A 94 -9.79 0.76 -1.69
C ASP A 94 -9.83 -0.57 -2.45
N ALA A 95 -11.03 -0.96 -2.88
CA ALA A 95 -11.27 -2.21 -3.61
C ALA A 95 -10.30 -2.37 -4.80
N GLY A 96 -9.87 -1.26 -5.42
CA GLY A 96 -8.88 -1.25 -6.49
C GLY A 96 -7.51 -1.80 -6.08
N MET A 97 -6.95 -1.35 -4.95
CA MET A 97 -5.65 -1.83 -4.46
C MET A 97 -5.70 -3.28 -3.98
N SER A 98 -6.84 -3.71 -3.43
CA SER A 98 -7.06 -5.11 -3.03
C SER A 98 -7.12 -6.04 -4.25
N ILE A 99 -7.79 -5.62 -5.33
CA ILE A 99 -7.88 -6.39 -6.57
C ILE A 99 -6.52 -6.45 -7.26
N ILE A 100 -5.81 -5.32 -7.36
CA ILE A 100 -4.46 -5.27 -7.94
C ILE A 100 -3.51 -6.15 -7.13
N GLY A 101 -3.56 -6.09 -5.80
CA GLY A 101 -2.79 -6.95 -4.91
C GLY A 101 -3.08 -8.43 -5.13
N ALA A 102 -4.35 -8.81 -5.25
CA ALA A 102 -4.75 -10.19 -5.53
C ALA A 102 -4.26 -10.68 -6.90
N ILE A 103 -4.36 -9.85 -7.95
CA ILE A 103 -3.86 -10.19 -9.29
C ILE A 103 -2.34 -10.39 -9.27
N VAL A 104 -1.60 -9.49 -8.63
CA VAL A 104 -0.14 -9.58 -8.50
C VAL A 104 0.25 -10.83 -7.70
N PHE A 105 -0.46 -11.13 -6.61
CA PHE A 105 -0.22 -12.33 -5.82
C PHE A 105 -0.42 -13.61 -6.64
N ILE A 106 -1.55 -13.74 -7.34
CA ILE A 106 -1.82 -14.88 -8.22
C ILE A 106 -0.76 -15.00 -9.31
N PHE A 107 -0.37 -13.87 -9.91
CA PHE A 107 0.70 -13.83 -10.90
C PHE A 107 2.02 -14.39 -10.36
N ILE A 108 2.43 -13.99 -9.15
CA ILE A 108 3.66 -14.49 -8.51
C ILE A 108 3.58 -15.99 -8.23
N VAL A 109 2.46 -16.47 -7.69
CA VAL A 109 2.25 -17.90 -7.42
C VAL A 109 2.38 -18.71 -8.71
N LEU A 110 1.68 -18.30 -9.77
CA LEU A 110 1.75 -18.97 -11.07
C LEU A 110 3.14 -18.90 -11.70
N LEU A 111 3.85 -17.80 -11.52
CA LEU A 111 5.21 -17.64 -12.04
C LEU A 111 6.17 -18.59 -11.35
N VAL A 112 6.08 -18.74 -10.03
CA VAL A 112 6.91 -19.69 -9.27
C VAL A 112 6.60 -21.14 -9.66
N THR A 113 5.32 -21.51 -9.77
CA THR A 113 4.95 -22.88 -10.18
C THR A 113 5.35 -23.19 -11.63
N ASP A 114 5.44 -22.18 -12.49
CA ASP A 114 5.94 -22.31 -13.86
C ASP A 114 7.47 -22.48 -13.92
N LEU A 115 8.22 -21.71 -13.12
CA LEU A 115 9.67 -21.89 -12.99
C LEU A 115 10.04 -23.27 -12.42
N LEU A 116 9.25 -23.78 -11.48
CA LEU A 116 9.42 -25.13 -10.92
C LEU A 116 9.02 -26.25 -11.91
N GLY A 117 8.35 -25.91 -13.02
CA GLY A 117 7.88 -26.90 -14.00
C GLY A 117 6.63 -27.67 -13.59
N VAL A 118 5.93 -27.23 -12.53
CA VAL A 118 4.64 -27.81 -12.11
C VAL A 118 3.51 -27.35 -13.05
N THR A 119 3.62 -26.14 -13.58
CA THR A 119 2.67 -25.55 -14.54
C THR A 119 3.40 -24.98 -15.76
N LYS A 120 2.70 -24.73 -16.87
CA LYS A 120 3.24 -23.98 -18.03
C LYS A 120 2.23 -22.95 -18.53
N VAL A 121 2.10 -21.85 -17.80
CA VAL A 121 1.11 -20.78 -18.06
C VAL A 121 1.72 -19.64 -18.86
N PHE A 122 3.01 -19.37 -18.65
CA PHE A 122 3.76 -18.30 -19.28
C PHE A 122 4.73 -18.85 -20.34
N ASN A 123 4.69 -18.26 -21.54
CA ASN A 123 5.53 -18.70 -22.66
C ASN A 123 7.00 -18.26 -22.53
N PHE A 124 7.27 -17.28 -21.66
CA PHE A 124 8.59 -16.70 -21.45
C PHE A 124 9.40 -17.36 -20.32
N THR A 125 8.76 -18.16 -19.46
CA THR A 125 9.45 -18.89 -18.38
C THR A 125 10.22 -20.09 -18.94
N LYS A 126 11.38 -20.39 -18.36
CA LYS A 126 12.09 -21.66 -18.56
C LYS A 126 12.13 -22.38 -17.22
N SER A 127 11.70 -23.64 -17.20
CA SER A 127 11.78 -24.43 -15.98
C SER A 127 13.24 -24.69 -15.63
N ILE A 128 13.59 -24.55 -14.35
CA ILE A 128 14.96 -24.79 -13.87
C ILE A 128 15.24 -26.28 -13.62
N VAL A 129 14.21 -27.13 -13.65
CA VAL A 129 14.29 -28.55 -13.28
C VAL A 129 14.48 -29.46 -14.51
N ASN A 130 14.41 -28.92 -15.74
CA ASN A 130 14.61 -29.66 -16.99
C ASN A 130 15.82 -29.16 -17.77
#